data_AF-A0A7X7PL25-F1
#
_entry.id   AF-A0A7X7PL25-F1
#
_cell.length_a   1.000
_cell.length_b   1.000
_cell.length_c   1.000
_cell.angle_alpha   90.00
_cell.angle_beta   90.00
_cell.angle_gamma   90.00
#
_symmetry.space_group_name_H-M   'P 1'
#
loop_
_entity.id
_entity.type
_entity.pdbx_description
1 polymer ?
#
loop_
_entity_poly.entity_id
_entity_poly.type
_entity_poly.pdbx_seq_one_letter_code
_entity_poly.pdbx_strand_id
1 'polypeptide(L)'
;QDHGWILAIVVSLVTVAVAALLARGPRQLAVALGVFLGGSLGNLIDRLRLGYVVDFIGIAWWPTFNVADIALAVGAALIVLGFLRPRSS
;
A
#
# COMPACT_ATOMS: atom_id res chain seq x y z
N GLN A 1 -18.89 0.04 18.49
CA GLN A 1 -17.87 0.95 17.95
C GLN A 1 -16.86 0.09 17.22
N ASP A 2 -16.75 0.31 15.93
CA ASP A 2 -16.26 -0.68 14.97
C ASP A 2 -14.74 -0.81 15.01
N HIS A 3 -14.26 -2.03 15.26
CA HIS A 3 -12.83 -2.40 15.33
C HIS A 3 -12.07 -2.21 14.00
N GLY A 4 -12.70 -1.66 12.95
CA GLY A 4 -12.14 -1.45 11.62
C GLY A 4 -10.87 -0.58 11.62
N TRP A 5 -10.77 0.37 12.55
CA TRP A 5 -9.58 1.22 12.73
C TRP A 5 -8.35 0.42 13.14
N ILE A 6 -8.52 -0.58 14.01
CA ILE A 6 -7.43 -1.46 14.46
C ILE A 6 -6.96 -2.31 13.29
N LEU A 7 -7.89 -2.92 12.55
CA LEU A 7 -7.55 -3.71 11.37
C LEU A 7 -6.79 -2.87 10.34
N ALA A 8 -7.23 -1.64 10.09
CA ALA A 8 -6.61 -0.74 9.13
C ALA A 8 -5.18 -0.33 9.53
N ILE A 9 -4.95 -0.05 10.82
CA ILE A 9 -3.60 0.24 11.36
C ILE A 9 -2.71 -1.01 11.27
N VAL A 10 -3.21 -2.17 11.72
CA VAL A 10 -2.45 -3.43 11.68
C VAL A 10 -2.07 -3.78 10.25
N VAL A 11 -3.02 -3.71 9.30
CA VAL A 11 -2.75 -3.95 7.88
C VAL A 11 -1.68 -2.99 7.39
N SER A 12 -1.77 -1.69 7.70
CA SER A 12 -0.76 -0.71 7.26
C SER A 12 0.64 -0.98 7.84
N LEU A 13 0.72 -1.38 9.12
CA LEU A 13 2.00 -1.72 9.77
C LEU A 13 2.62 -3.00 9.21
N VAL A 14 1.82 -4.06 9.03
CA VAL A 14 2.27 -5.33 8.43
C VAL A 14 2.75 -5.09 7.01
N THR A 15 2.03 -4.27 6.25
CA THR A 15 2.35 -3.86 4.88
C THR A 15 3.72 -3.16 4.80
N VAL A 16 3.99 -2.21 5.71
CA VAL A 16 5.30 -1.55 5.83
C VAL A 16 6.40 -2.54 6.22
N ALA A 17 6.14 -3.43 7.20
CA ALA A 17 7.11 -4.41 7.66
C ALA A 17 7.49 -5.42 6.57
N VAL A 18 6.51 -5.99 5.86
CA VAL A 18 6.74 -6.91 4.74
C VAL A 18 7.52 -6.21 3.63
N ALA A 19 7.17 -4.96 3.32
CA ALA A 19 7.89 -4.22 2.29
C ALA A 19 9.35 -3.92 2.67
N ALA A 20 9.63 -3.63 3.95
CA ALA A 20 10.99 -3.45 4.46
C ALA A 20 11.82 -4.75 4.38
N LEU A 21 11.21 -5.91 4.66
CA LEU A 21 11.86 -7.22 4.58
C LEU A 21 12.23 -7.62 3.14
N LEU A 22 11.42 -7.20 2.17
CA LEU A 22 11.62 -7.51 0.74
C LEU A 22 12.53 -6.50 0.01
N ALA A 23 12.98 -5.43 0.67
CA ALA A 23 13.71 -4.33 0.06
C ALA A 23 15.10 -4.68 -0.52
N ARG A 24 15.60 -5.90 -0.31
CA ARG A 24 16.91 -6.36 -0.84
C ARG A 24 16.85 -7.01 -2.23
N GLY A 25 15.71 -6.91 -2.91
CA GLY A 25 15.54 -7.47 -4.25
C GLY A 25 16.02 -6.58 -5.40
N PRO A 26 15.74 -6.99 -6.66
CA PRO A 26 16.14 -6.25 -7.85
C PRO A 26 15.52 -4.85 -7.90
N ARG A 27 16.11 -3.94 -8.69
CA ARG A 27 15.67 -2.53 -8.78
C ARG A 27 14.18 -2.37 -9.06
N GLN A 28 13.57 -3.24 -9.87
CA GLN A 28 12.13 -3.18 -10.11
C GLN A 28 11.31 -3.46 -8.84
N LEU A 29 11.77 -4.41 -8.01
CA LEU A 29 11.14 -4.68 -6.72
C LEU A 29 11.32 -3.48 -5.77
N ALA A 30 12.50 -2.86 -5.74
CA ALA A 30 12.72 -1.66 -4.93
C ALA A 30 11.76 -0.51 -5.30
N VAL A 31 11.51 -0.28 -6.60
CA VAL A 31 10.52 0.72 -7.06
C VAL A 31 9.11 0.31 -6.64
N ALA A 32 8.73 -0.94 -6.86
CA ALA A 32 7.41 -1.45 -6.49
C ALA A 32 7.14 -1.31 -4.98
N LEU A 33 8.15 -1.64 -4.16
CA LEU A 33 8.13 -1.46 -2.71
C LEU A 33 8.06 0.01 -2.32
N GLY A 34 8.79 0.89 -2.99
CA GLY A 34 8.73 2.34 -2.74
C GLY A 34 7.33 2.92 -2.98
N VAL A 35 6.67 2.52 -4.06
CA VAL A 35 5.27 2.91 -4.36
C VAL A 35 4.32 2.41 -3.28
N PHE A 36 4.42 1.12 -2.93
CA PHE A 36 3.58 0.48 -1.92
C PHE A 36 3.77 1.10 -0.51
N LEU A 37 5.03 1.34 -0.12
CA LEU A 37 5.39 2.00 1.13
C LEU A 37 4.88 3.43 1.19
N GLY A 38 5.00 4.18 0.09
CA GLY A 38 4.49 5.55 0.00
C GLY A 38 2.98 5.63 0.28
N GLY A 39 2.19 4.72 -0.30
CA GLY A 39 0.75 4.63 -0.02
C GLY A 39 0.45 4.27 1.44
N SER A 40 1.14 3.26 1.97
CA SER A 40 1.00 2.84 3.37
C SER A 40 1.28 3.97 4.36
N LEU A 41 2.38 4.71 4.13
CA LEU A 41 2.76 5.84 4.96
C LEU A 41 1.78 7.01 4.85
N GLY A 42 1.24 7.28 3.65
CA GLY A 42 0.20 8.30 3.46
C GLY A 42 -1.03 8.02 4.34
N ASN A 43 -1.59 6.81 4.25
CA ASN A 43 -2.74 6.41 5.08
C ASN A 43 -2.41 6.35 6.58
N LEU A 44 -1.17 6.02 6.96
CA LEU A 44 -0.75 6.08 8.36
C LEU A 44 -0.67 7.52 8.86
N ILE A 45 -0.11 8.44 8.07
CA ILE A 45 0.01 9.86 8.43
C ILE A 45 -1.37 10.49 8.62
N ASP A 46 -2.31 10.21 7.73
CA ASP A 46 -3.70 10.69 7.87
C ASP A 46 -4.30 10.22 9.20
N ARG A 47 -4.18 8.94 9.53
CA ARG A 47 -4.68 8.40 10.79
C ARG A 47 -4.01 9.03 12.02
N LEU A 48 -2.70 9.23 11.98
CA LEU A 48 -1.96 9.85 13.08
C LEU A 48 -2.34 11.32 13.29
N ARG A 49 -2.66 12.05 12.21
CA ARG A 49 -2.98 13.49 12.26
C ARG A 49 -4.46 13.77 12.50
N LEU A 50 -5.34 12.97 11.89
CA LEU A 50 -6.77 13.23 11.78
C LEU A 50 -7.62 12.21 12.56
N GLY A 51 -7.04 11.07 12.93
CA GLY A 51 -7.78 9.93 13.51
C GLY A 51 -8.48 9.05 12.47
N TYR A 52 -8.45 9.42 11.18
CA TYR A 52 -9.05 8.68 10.07
C TYR A 52 -8.30 8.90 8.76
N VAL A 53 -8.63 8.13 7.71
CA VAL A 53 -8.11 8.31 6.35
C VAL A 53 -9.07 9.16 5.53
N VAL A 54 -8.55 10.11 4.76
CA VAL A 54 -9.39 10.96 3.91
C VAL A 54 -9.54 10.31 2.53
N ASP A 55 -10.75 9.83 2.24
CA ASP A 55 -11.13 9.35 0.91
C ASP A 55 -11.79 10.49 0.12
N PHE A 56 -11.24 10.80 -1.06
CA PHE A 56 -11.67 11.96 -1.84
C PHE A 56 -11.92 11.65 -3.32
N ILE A 57 -11.58 10.44 -3.78
CA ILE A 57 -11.85 9.98 -5.14
C ILE A 57 -13.08 9.09 -5.10
N GLY A 58 -14.19 9.56 -5.65
CA GLY A 58 -15.43 8.79 -5.80
C GLY A 58 -15.76 8.55 -7.26
N ILE A 59 -16.07 7.30 -7.62
CA ILE A 59 -16.47 6.95 -8.99
C ILE A 59 -17.77 6.15 -8.92
N ALA A 60 -18.90 6.82 -9.11
CA ALA A 60 -20.26 6.24 -9.23
C ALA A 60 -20.55 5.00 -8.37
N TRP A 61 -20.29 3.80 -8.89
CA TRP A 61 -20.60 2.51 -8.28
C TRP A 61 -19.45 1.88 -7.47
N TRP A 62 -18.24 2.44 -7.57
CA TRP A 62 -17.05 1.97 -6.87
C TRP A 62 -16.89 2.68 -5.51
N PRO A 63 -16.42 1.97 -4.45
CA PRO A 63 -16.14 2.59 -3.16
C PRO A 63 -15.21 3.80 -3.29
N THR A 64 -15.41 4.84 -2.48
CA THR A 64 -14.46 5.97 -2.44
C THR A 64 -13.08 5.52 -1.99
N PHE A 65 -12.05 6.12 -2.56
CA PHE A 65 -10.64 5.81 -2.27
C PHE A 65 -9.78 7.07 -2.38
N ASN A 66 -8.49 6.93 -2.11
CA ASN A 66 -7.52 8.01 -2.25
C ASN A 66 -6.27 7.61 -3.05
N VAL A 67 -5.33 8.55 -3.18
CA VAL A 67 -4.07 8.32 -3.91
C VAL A 67 -3.18 7.28 -3.22
N ALA A 68 -3.25 7.17 -1.88
CA ALA A 68 -2.53 6.15 -1.13
C ALA A 68 -3.06 4.73 -1.45
N ASP A 69 -4.37 4.56 -1.62
CA ASP A 69 -4.96 3.28 -2.02
C ASP A 69 -4.57 2.88 -3.45
N ILE A 70 -4.49 3.85 -4.37
CA ILE A 70 -3.96 3.62 -5.72
C ILE A 70 -2.51 3.14 -5.63
N ALA A 71 -1.67 3.81 -4.84
CA ALA A 71 -0.28 3.43 -4.66
C ALA A 71 -0.13 2.03 -4.05
N LEU A 72 -0.99 1.66 -3.09
CA LEU A 72 -1.06 0.30 -2.55
C LEU A 72 -1.42 -0.72 -3.63
N ALA A 73 -2.47 -0.47 -4.43
CA ALA A 73 -2.90 -1.37 -5.48
C ALA A 73 -1.82 -1.55 -6.58
N VAL A 74 -1.25 -0.45 -7.06
CA VAL A 74 -0.20 -0.45 -8.09
C VAL A 74 1.08 -1.10 -7.57
N GLY A 75 1.51 -0.75 -6.36
CA GLY A 75 2.69 -1.33 -5.72
C GLY A 75 2.56 -2.84 -5.54
N ALA A 76 1.42 -3.32 -5.03
CA ALA A 76 1.12 -4.74 -4.90
C ALA A 76 1.15 -5.46 -6.25
N ALA A 77 0.50 -4.90 -7.27
CA ALA A 77 0.51 -5.47 -8.62
C ALA A 77 1.94 -5.57 -9.19
N LEU A 78 2.76 -4.54 -9.02
CA LEU A 78 4.16 -4.55 -9.47
C LEU A 78 5.02 -5.58 -8.72
N ILE A 79 4.81 -5.77 -7.42
CA ILE A 79 5.48 -6.80 -6.62
C ILE A 79 5.12 -8.19 -7.16
N VAL A 80 3.83 -8.48 -7.33
CA VAL A 80 3.32 -9.75 -7.87
C VAL A 80 3.87 -10.00 -9.27
N LEU A 81 3.78 -9.02 -10.17
CA LEU A 81 4.34 -9.12 -11.52
C LEU A 81 5.86 -9.33 -11.51
N GLY A 82 6.57 -8.75 -10.54
CA GLY A 82 8.00 -8.97 -10.34
C GLY A 82 8.33 -10.42 -9.99
N PHE A 83 7.49 -11.09 -9.19
CA PHE A 83 7.65 -12.51 -8.86
C PHE A 83 7.23 -13.46 -9.99
N LEU A 84 6.23 -13.07 -10.80
CA LEU A 84 5.73 -13.88 -11.90
C LEU A 84 6.60 -13.81 -13.16
N ARG A 85 7.50 -12.83 -13.28
CA ARG A 85 8.45 -12.75 -14.40
C ARG A 85 9.42 -13.93 -14.35
N PRO A 86 9.48 -14.77 -15.40
CA PRO A 86 10.51 -15.79 -15.50
C PRO A 86 11.88 -15.13 -15.39
N ARG A 87 12.77 -15.67 -14.55
CA ARG A 87 14.19 -15.30 -14.64
C ARG A 87 14.67 -15.78 -16.00
N SER A 88 14.84 -14.88 -16.96
CA SER A 88 15.60 -15.21 -18.17
C SER A 88 17.06 -15.35 -17.75
N SER A 89 17.44 -16.59 -17.43
CA SER A 89 18.82 -17.05 -17.30
C SER A 89 19.55 -16.95 -18.63
#